data_AF-A0A955VSY1-F1
#
_entry.id   AF-A0A955VSY1-F1
#
_cell.length_a   1.000
_cell.length_b   1.000
_cell.length_c   1.000
_cell.angle_alpha   90.00
_cell.angle_beta   90.00
_cell.angle_gamma   90.00
#
_symmetry.space_group_name_H-M   'P 1'
#
loop_
_entity.id
_entity.type
_entity.pdbx_description
1 polymer ?
#
loop_
_entity_poly.entity_id
_entity_poly.type
_entity_poly.pdbx_seq_one_letter_code
_entity_poly.pdbx_strand_id
1 'polypeptide(L)'
;MNAWNRYWHDFAVHPLRVAALRVAFFGLLAVDLWLNFVEHAPRYGAGDMNATQFAWLDTWLPVPSAAVVGAAWLIGGFLAARAALGLAVRQSAVLLALLYGGVYVWCQADSYQHHYLICLLLLVFAFIPDAAWRGRWTERSASRREGDAASDARHWALRMIYVQLALV
;
A
#
# COMPACT_ATOMS: atom_id res chain seq x y z
N MET A 1 32.52 -9.84 -4.93
CA MET A 1 31.30 -9.00 -5.07
C MET A 1 30.88 -8.52 -3.69
N ASN A 2 30.83 -7.21 -3.43
CA ASN A 2 30.48 -6.67 -2.11
C ASN A 2 28.95 -6.73 -1.84
N ALA A 3 28.54 -6.56 -0.58
CA ALA A 3 27.13 -6.63 -0.18
C ALA A 3 26.26 -5.59 -0.90
N TRP A 4 26.81 -4.39 -1.11
CA TRP A 4 26.18 -3.31 -1.87
C TRP A 4 25.80 -3.73 -3.30
N ASN A 5 26.75 -4.27 -4.06
CA ASN A 5 26.49 -4.70 -5.44
C ASN A 5 25.47 -5.85 -5.50
N ARG A 6 25.52 -6.76 -4.53
CA ARG A 6 24.56 -7.87 -4.45
C ARG A 6 23.13 -7.38 -4.24
N TYR A 7 22.95 -6.36 -3.42
CA TYR A 7 21.63 -5.78 -3.15
C TYR A 7 21.11 -4.93 -4.32
N TRP A 8 21.96 -4.08 -4.91
CA TRP A 8 21.52 -3.15 -5.96
C TRP A 8 21.50 -3.75 -7.37
N HIS A 9 22.24 -4.81 -7.63
CA HIS A 9 22.31 -5.39 -8.97
C HIS A 9 21.70 -6.79 -9.03
N ASP A 10 21.96 -7.65 -8.05
CA ASP A 10 21.60 -9.08 -8.13
C ASP A 10 20.41 -9.50 -7.27
N PHE A 11 19.80 -8.56 -6.57
CA PHE A 11 18.66 -8.82 -5.70
C PHE A 11 17.44 -9.29 -6.49
N ALA A 12 17.06 -10.55 -6.27
CA ALA A 12 15.83 -11.14 -6.76
C ALA A 12 15.00 -11.65 -5.57
N VAL A 13 13.71 -11.30 -5.52
CA VAL A 13 12.81 -11.74 -4.46
C VAL A 13 12.13 -13.05 -4.87
N HIS A 14 12.16 -14.04 -3.97
CA HIS A 14 11.46 -15.29 -4.20
C HIS A 14 9.94 -15.07 -4.31
N PRO A 15 9.24 -15.67 -5.30
CA PRO A 15 7.80 -15.45 -5.51
C PRO A 15 6.93 -15.72 -4.27
N LEU A 16 7.25 -16.76 -3.50
CA LEU A 16 6.54 -17.08 -2.25
C LEU A 16 6.64 -15.95 -1.21
N ARG A 17 7.76 -15.22 -1.15
CA ARG A 17 7.91 -14.07 -0.23
C ARG A 17 7.02 -12.91 -0.67
N VAL A 18 6.92 -12.67 -1.98
CA VAL A 18 6.01 -11.65 -2.54
C VAL A 18 4.55 -12.03 -2.26
N ALA A 19 4.19 -13.30 -2.42
CA ALA A 19 2.85 -13.79 -2.11
C ALA A 19 2.53 -13.69 -0.61
N ALA A 20 3.45 -14.11 0.26
CA ALA A 20 3.30 -14.01 1.70
C ALA A 20 3.17 -12.55 2.15
N LEU A 21 4.02 -11.66 1.65
CA LEU A 21 3.92 -10.22 1.90
C LEU A 21 2.56 -9.66 1.48
N ARG A 22 2.10 -10.01 0.27
CA ARG A 22 0.79 -9.57 -0.24
C ARG A 22 -0.34 -10.02 0.68
N VAL A 23 -0.38 -11.29 1.04
CA VAL A 23 -1.43 -11.84 1.92
C VAL A 23 -1.35 -11.22 3.30
N ALA A 24 -0.17 -11.14 3.90
CA ALA A 24 0.02 -10.60 5.24
C ALA A 24 -0.32 -9.10 5.28
N PHE A 25 0.31 -8.28 4.44
CA PHE A 25 0.11 -6.82 4.47
C PHE A 25 -1.33 -6.44 4.12
N PHE A 26 -1.84 -6.88 2.96
CA PHE A 26 -3.18 -6.48 2.54
C PHE A 26 -4.28 -7.19 3.34
N GLY A 27 -4.03 -8.41 3.82
CA GLY A 27 -4.97 -9.11 4.70
C GLY A 27 -5.10 -8.43 6.06
N LEU A 28 -3.97 -8.10 6.70
CA LEU A 28 -3.97 -7.35 7.95
C LEU A 28 -4.58 -5.95 7.77
N LEU A 29 -4.23 -5.25 6.68
CA LEU A 29 -4.83 -3.95 6.38
C LEU A 29 -6.35 -4.05 6.18
N ALA A 30 -6.87 -5.10 5.52
CA ALA A 30 -8.30 -5.28 5.35
C ALA A 30 -9.02 -5.47 6.70
N VAL A 31 -8.43 -6.31 7.57
CA VAL A 31 -8.95 -6.54 8.93
C VAL A 31 -8.93 -5.25 9.74
N ASP A 32 -7.81 -4.52 9.72
CA ASP A 32 -7.64 -3.26 10.43
C ASP A 32 -8.64 -2.19 9.96
N LEU A 33 -8.82 -2.08 8.64
CA LEU A 33 -9.76 -1.12 8.06
C LEU A 33 -11.21 -1.41 8.46
N TRP A 34 -11.62 -2.68 8.47
CA TRP A 34 -13.00 -3.04 8.79
C TRP A 34 -13.31 -3.11 10.28
N LEU A 35 -12.38 -3.63 11.09
CA LEU A 35 -12.62 -3.84 12.51
C LEU A 35 -12.28 -2.60 13.33
N ASN A 36 -11.16 -1.92 13.02
CA ASN A 36 -10.72 -0.77 13.81
C ASN A 36 -11.20 0.53 13.16
N PHE A 37 -10.91 0.78 11.89
CA PHE A 37 -11.16 2.10 11.29
C PHE A 37 -12.64 2.43 11.07
N VAL A 38 -13.47 1.44 10.71
CA VAL A 38 -14.92 1.67 10.61
C VAL A 38 -15.52 2.02 11.97
N GLU A 39 -15.09 1.36 13.05
CA GLU A 39 -15.52 1.69 14.42
C GLU A 39 -15.15 3.13 14.80
N HIS A 40 -14.00 3.61 14.31
CA HIS A 40 -13.51 4.96 14.58
C HIS A 40 -14.06 6.04 13.63
N ALA A 41 -14.80 5.67 12.58
CA ALA A 41 -15.38 6.62 11.63
C ALA A 41 -16.23 7.74 12.30
N PRO A 42 -17.02 7.48 13.38
CA PRO A 42 -17.77 8.54 14.08
C PRO A 42 -16.91 9.65 14.71
N ARG A 43 -15.60 9.46 14.87
CA ARG A 43 -14.69 10.49 15.37
C ARG A 43 -14.43 11.58 14.33
N TYR A 44 -14.57 11.27 13.04
CA TYR A 44 -14.35 12.23 11.96
C TYR A 44 -15.53 13.22 11.89
N GLY A 45 -15.20 14.51 11.90
CA GLY A 45 -16.19 15.58 12.02
C GLY A 45 -16.54 15.97 13.47
N ALA A 46 -16.00 15.27 14.47
CA ALA A 46 -16.27 15.56 15.89
C ALA A 46 -15.12 16.37 16.55
N GLY A 47 -15.48 17.32 17.41
CA GLY A 47 -14.55 17.97 18.35
C GLY A 47 -13.48 18.88 17.75
N ASP A 48 -13.72 19.48 16.57
CA ASP A 48 -12.82 20.41 15.87
C ASP A 48 -11.41 19.89 15.53
N MET A 49 -11.15 18.57 15.69
CA MET A 49 -9.87 17.91 15.37
C MET A 49 -9.70 17.61 13.86
N ASN A 50 -10.49 18.26 13.00
CA ASN A 50 -10.51 18.03 11.55
C ASN A 50 -9.57 18.97 10.79
N ALA A 51 -8.39 19.22 11.36
CA ALA A 51 -7.33 19.90 10.64
C ALA A 51 -6.78 18.96 9.56
N THR A 52 -6.60 19.49 8.35
CA THR A 52 -5.87 18.76 7.32
C THR A 52 -4.38 18.73 7.69
N GLN A 53 -3.63 17.77 7.13
CA GLN A 53 -2.17 17.70 7.33
C GLN A 53 -1.43 18.93 6.78
N PHE A 54 -2.04 19.67 5.85
CA PHE A 54 -1.45 20.85 5.22
C PHE A 54 -2.42 22.03 5.24
N ALA A 55 -2.06 23.10 5.94
CA ALA A 55 -2.94 24.26 6.15
C ALA A 55 -3.59 24.85 4.88
N TRP A 56 -2.92 24.76 3.72
CA TRP A 56 -3.50 25.24 2.46
C TRP A 56 -4.69 24.41 1.98
N LEU A 57 -4.84 23.15 2.42
CA LEU A 57 -5.97 22.28 2.10
C LEU A 57 -7.23 22.62 2.90
N ASP A 58 -7.11 23.27 4.06
CA ASP A 58 -8.26 23.67 4.89
C ASP A 58 -9.21 24.62 4.13
N THR A 59 -8.72 25.30 3.09
CA THR A 59 -9.53 26.17 2.23
C THR A 59 -10.31 25.39 1.15
N TRP A 60 -9.85 24.20 0.77
CA TRP A 60 -10.39 23.43 -0.36
C TRP A 60 -11.21 22.23 0.08
N LEU A 61 -10.87 21.62 1.20
CA LEU A 61 -11.51 20.40 1.69
C LEU A 61 -12.56 20.75 2.76
N PRO A 62 -13.80 20.26 2.63
CA PRO A 62 -14.80 20.44 3.67
C PRO A 62 -14.44 19.56 4.88
N VAL A 63 -15.05 19.82 6.04
CA VAL A 63 -14.92 18.91 7.19
C VAL A 63 -15.45 17.51 6.79
N PRO A 64 -14.67 16.43 6.97
CA PRO A 64 -15.11 15.10 6.60
C PRO A 64 -16.22 14.63 7.53
N SER A 65 -17.29 14.07 6.95
CA SER A 65 -18.35 13.46 7.74
C SER A 65 -18.01 12.00 8.06
N ALA A 66 -18.47 11.53 9.22
CA ALA A 66 -18.34 10.13 9.63
C ALA A 66 -18.83 9.14 8.55
N ALA A 67 -19.91 9.48 7.84
CA ALA A 67 -20.44 8.63 6.78
C ALA A 67 -19.49 8.51 5.57
N VAL A 68 -18.89 9.63 5.14
CA VAL A 68 -17.93 9.63 4.01
C VAL A 68 -16.69 8.82 4.37
N VAL A 69 -16.16 9.03 5.57
CA VAL A 69 -14.96 8.34 6.03
C VAL A 69 -15.23 6.85 6.28
N GLY A 70 -16.36 6.51 6.88
CA GLY A 70 -16.79 5.11 7.05
C GLY A 70 -16.95 4.39 5.71
N ALA A 71 -17.57 5.04 4.71
CA ALA A 71 -17.66 4.49 3.36
C ALA A 71 -16.28 4.29 2.72
N ALA A 72 -15.36 5.25 2.91
CA ALA A 72 -13.99 5.12 2.46
C ALA A 72 -13.31 3.88 3.07
N TRP A 73 -13.44 3.65 4.38
CA TRP A 73 -12.85 2.48 5.05
C TRP A 73 -13.47 1.15 4.64
N LEU A 74 -14.78 1.09 4.40
CA LEU A 74 -15.43 -0.10 3.85
C LEU A 74 -14.89 -0.44 2.46
N ILE A 75 -14.79 0.56 1.58
CA ILE A 75 -14.23 0.42 0.23
C ILE A 75 -12.75 0.03 0.31
N GLY A 76 -11.98 0.68 1.18
CA GLY A 76 -10.56 0.38 1.41
C GLY A 76 -10.35 -1.06 1.87
N GLY A 77 -11.10 -1.53 2.87
CA GLY A 77 -11.02 -2.91 3.33
C GLY A 77 -11.37 -3.91 2.23
N PHE A 78 -12.37 -3.62 1.39
CA PHE A 78 -12.68 -4.43 0.22
C PHE A 78 -11.53 -4.48 -0.80
N LEU A 79 -10.93 -3.32 -1.13
CA LEU A 79 -9.79 -3.23 -2.04
C LEU A 79 -8.56 -3.99 -1.51
N ALA A 80 -8.33 -3.93 -0.20
CA ALA A 80 -7.25 -4.64 0.49
C ALA A 80 -7.52 -6.15 0.49
N ALA A 81 -8.72 -6.60 0.84
CA ALA A 81 -9.09 -8.02 0.75
C ALA A 81 -8.93 -8.56 -0.67
N ARG A 82 -9.38 -7.80 -1.69
CA ARG A 82 -9.18 -8.13 -3.11
C ARG A 82 -7.69 -8.29 -3.45
N ALA A 83 -6.84 -7.37 -2.99
CA ALA A 83 -5.40 -7.43 -3.19
C ALA A 83 -4.75 -8.62 -2.49
N ALA A 84 -5.16 -8.94 -1.26
CA ALA A 84 -4.66 -10.09 -0.49
C ALA A 84 -4.88 -11.40 -1.25
N LEU A 85 -6.08 -11.56 -1.83
CA LEU A 85 -6.47 -12.69 -2.69
C LEU A 85 -5.73 -12.72 -4.05
N GLY A 86 -4.89 -11.72 -4.35
CA GLY A 86 -4.13 -11.66 -5.60
C GLY A 86 -4.91 -11.12 -6.79
N LEU A 87 -6.07 -10.51 -6.56
CA LEU A 87 -6.94 -9.98 -7.60
C LEU A 87 -6.63 -8.49 -7.81
N ALA A 88 -6.30 -8.10 -9.05
CA ALA A 88 -6.07 -6.71 -9.45
C ALA A 88 -5.22 -5.91 -8.43
N VAL A 89 -4.14 -6.53 -7.96
CA VAL A 89 -3.35 -6.09 -6.81
C VAL A 89 -2.81 -4.67 -7.02
N ARG A 90 -2.27 -4.39 -8.20
CA ARG A 90 -1.73 -3.07 -8.52
C ARG A 90 -2.81 -2.00 -8.53
N GLN A 91 -3.96 -2.28 -9.15
CA GLN A 91 -5.10 -1.36 -9.19
C GLN A 91 -5.65 -1.12 -7.77
N SER A 92 -5.74 -2.19 -6.96
CA SER A 92 -6.09 -2.06 -5.54
C SER A 92 -5.11 -1.18 -4.79
N ALA A 93 -3.79 -1.39 -4.97
CA ALA A 93 -2.77 -0.61 -4.29
C ALA A 93 -2.82 0.87 -4.67
N VAL A 94 -3.05 1.21 -5.95
CA VAL A 94 -3.24 2.60 -6.40
C VAL A 94 -4.44 3.24 -5.70
N LEU A 95 -5.60 2.56 -5.75
CA LEU A 95 -6.82 3.10 -5.15
C LEU A 95 -6.74 3.19 -3.64
N LEU A 96 -6.09 2.22 -2.99
CA LEU A 96 -5.79 2.26 -1.56
C LEU A 96 -4.86 3.40 -1.20
N ALA A 97 -3.79 3.64 -1.96
CA ALA A 97 -2.88 4.76 -1.70
C ALA A 97 -3.62 6.10 -1.77
N LEU A 98 -4.49 6.28 -2.76
CA LEU A 98 -5.31 7.48 -2.91
C LEU A 98 -6.35 7.62 -1.79
N LEU A 99 -7.07 6.55 -1.46
CA LEU A 99 -8.13 6.58 -0.46
C LEU A 99 -7.56 6.72 0.95
N TYR A 100 -6.65 5.83 1.33
CA TYR A 100 -6.03 5.81 2.65
C TYR A 100 -5.19 7.06 2.88
N GLY A 101 -4.32 7.41 1.93
CA GLY A 101 -3.53 8.63 1.99
C GLY A 101 -4.39 9.88 1.93
N GLY A 102 -5.45 9.87 1.13
CA GLY A 102 -6.42 10.97 1.03
C GLY A 102 -7.10 11.25 2.37
N VAL A 103 -7.68 10.22 3.02
CA VAL A 103 -8.31 10.40 4.33
C VAL A 103 -7.29 10.80 5.41
N TYR A 104 -6.10 10.21 5.40
CA TYR A 104 -5.01 10.57 6.33
C TYR A 104 -4.58 12.04 6.18
N VAL A 105 -4.53 12.57 4.96
CA VAL A 105 -4.22 13.99 4.71
C VAL A 105 -5.41 14.90 5.03
N TRP A 106 -6.64 14.41 4.85
CA TRP A 106 -7.87 15.17 5.07
C TRP A 106 -8.14 15.43 6.56
N CYS A 107 -7.76 14.53 7.46
CA CYS A 107 -8.03 14.69 8.88
C CYS A 107 -6.90 14.16 9.77
N GLN A 108 -6.42 15.00 10.69
CA GLN A 108 -5.40 14.66 11.68
C GLN A 108 -5.92 13.92 12.93
N ALA A 109 -7.20 13.52 12.95
CA ALA A 109 -7.80 12.79 14.08
C ALA A 109 -7.03 11.52 14.48
N ASP A 110 -6.24 10.95 13.57
CA ASP A 110 -5.43 9.76 13.78
C ASP A 110 -4.01 9.90 13.20
N SER A 111 -3.24 10.88 13.69
CA SER A 111 -1.91 11.22 13.14
C SER A 111 -0.76 10.45 13.82
N TYR A 112 -0.69 9.14 13.59
CA TYR A 112 0.47 8.32 13.98
C TYR A 112 1.47 8.08 12.84
N GLN A 113 2.75 7.90 13.21
CA GLN A 113 3.84 7.65 12.25
C GLN A 113 3.62 6.40 11.38
N HIS A 114 2.93 5.38 11.90
CA HIS A 114 2.69 4.15 11.16
C HIS A 114 1.67 4.32 10.01
N HIS A 115 0.73 5.27 10.09
CA HIS A 115 -0.17 5.57 8.97
C HIS A 115 0.59 6.21 7.80
N TYR A 116 1.56 7.07 8.09
CA TYR A 116 2.47 7.61 7.07
C TYR A 116 3.26 6.51 6.38
N LEU A 117 3.82 5.56 7.16
CA LEU A 117 4.51 4.40 6.60
C LEU A 117 3.59 3.55 5.72
N ILE A 118 2.34 3.29 6.14
CA ILE A 118 1.35 2.55 5.35
C ILE A 118 1.07 3.27 4.02
N CYS A 119 0.91 4.60 4.03
CA CYS A 119 0.74 5.40 2.81
C CYS A 119 1.91 5.22 1.84
N LEU A 120 3.15 5.30 2.34
CA LEU A 120 4.36 5.09 1.54
C LEU A 120 4.43 3.67 0.98
N LEU A 121 4.14 2.66 1.78
CA LEU A 121 4.13 1.26 1.33
C LEU A 121 3.08 1.04 0.24
N LEU A 122 1.86 1.55 0.40
CA LEU A 122 0.81 1.47 -0.62
C LEU A 122 1.22 2.15 -1.93
N LEU A 123 1.88 3.31 -1.86
CA LEU A 123 2.43 4.00 -3.02
C LEU A 123 3.51 3.16 -3.70
N VAL A 124 4.45 2.59 -2.96
CA VAL A 124 5.50 1.72 -3.53
C VAL A 124 4.89 0.45 -4.14
N PHE A 125 3.87 -0.15 -3.50
CA PHE A 125 3.16 -1.32 -4.04
C PHE A 125 2.46 -1.03 -5.37
N ALA A 126 1.99 0.20 -5.60
CA ALA A 126 1.39 0.62 -6.87
C ALA A 126 2.38 0.59 -8.06
N PHE A 127 3.68 0.67 -7.78
CA PHE A 127 4.73 0.56 -8.80
C PHE A 127 5.19 -0.88 -9.07
N ILE A 128 4.77 -1.85 -8.26
CA ILE A 128 5.10 -3.26 -8.52
C ILE A 128 4.26 -3.78 -9.69
N PRO A 129 4.88 -4.38 -10.73
CA PRO A 129 4.18 -4.87 -11.91
C PRO A 129 3.25 -6.04 -11.58
N ASP A 130 2.14 -6.19 -12.32
CA ASP A 130 1.16 -7.26 -12.07
C ASP A 130 1.75 -8.68 -12.24
N ALA A 131 2.78 -8.84 -13.07
CA ALA A 131 3.50 -10.10 -13.21
C ALA A 131 4.17 -10.52 -11.90
N ALA A 132 4.68 -9.55 -11.14
CA ALA A 132 5.35 -9.76 -9.87
C ALA A 132 4.41 -10.31 -8.81
N TRP A 133 3.23 -9.71 -8.71
CA TRP A 133 2.20 -10.06 -7.73
C TRP A 133 1.63 -11.46 -7.91
N ARG A 134 1.67 -11.98 -9.14
CA ARG A 134 1.07 -13.28 -9.50
C ARG A 134 2.06 -14.43 -9.45
N GLY A 135 3.31 -14.17 -9.09
CA GLY A 135 4.32 -15.23 -9.04
C GLY A 135 4.73 -15.77 -10.42
N ARG A 136 4.24 -15.18 -11.53
CA ARG A 136 4.48 -15.64 -12.92
C ARG A 136 5.85 -15.25 -13.48
N TRP A 137 6.80 -15.10 -12.57
CA TRP A 137 8.20 -14.83 -12.81
C TRP A 137 8.88 -15.90 -13.64
N THR A 138 8.48 -17.16 -13.43
CA THR A 138 9.15 -18.36 -13.94
C THR A 138 8.50 -18.92 -15.21
N GLU A 139 7.20 -18.72 -15.41
CA GLU A 139 6.47 -19.28 -16.56
C GLU A 139 6.53 -18.39 -17.81
N ARG A 140 6.51 -17.05 -17.63
CA ARG A 140 6.57 -16.11 -18.77
C ARG A 140 8.01 -15.78 -19.20
N SER A 141 8.97 -16.07 -18.35
CA SER A 141 10.40 -15.87 -18.58
C SER A 141 11.04 -16.93 -19.47
N ALA A 142 10.40 -18.11 -19.58
CA ALA A 142 10.76 -19.10 -20.59
C ALA A 142 10.36 -18.70 -22.02
N SER A 143 9.47 -17.70 -22.18
CA SER A 143 8.98 -17.22 -23.49
C SER A 143 9.32 -15.77 -23.83
N ARG A 144 9.70 -14.95 -22.85
CA ARG A 144 10.31 -13.61 -23.05
C ARG A 144 11.84 -13.73 -23.03
N ARG A 145 12.53 -12.87 -23.79
CA ARG A 145 14.01 -12.74 -23.71
C ARG A 145 14.42 -12.66 -22.23
N GLU A 146 15.44 -13.44 -21.83
CA GLU A 146 15.91 -13.57 -20.44
C GLU A 146 16.06 -12.24 -19.68
N GLY A 147 16.31 -11.12 -20.39
CA GLY A 147 16.40 -9.78 -19.83
C GLY A 147 15.12 -9.25 -19.15
N ASP A 148 13.93 -9.48 -19.71
CA ASP A 148 12.66 -8.92 -19.20
C ASP A 148 12.17 -9.62 -17.92
N ALA A 149 12.47 -10.91 -17.82
CA ALA A 149 12.14 -11.72 -16.65
C ALA A 149 12.95 -11.31 -15.42
N ALA A 150 14.24 -11.09 -15.63
CA ALA A 150 15.15 -10.61 -14.60
C ALA A 150 14.85 -9.17 -14.20
N SER A 151 14.41 -8.30 -15.13
CA SER A 151 14.11 -6.90 -14.86
C SER A 151 12.91 -6.69 -13.95
N ASP A 152 11.88 -7.52 -14.13
CA ASP A 152 10.73 -7.47 -13.24
C ASP A 152 11.22 -7.98 -11.84
N ALA A 153 12.04 -9.05 -11.72
CA ALA A 153 12.30 -9.72 -10.41
C ALA A 153 13.23 -8.90 -9.52
N ARG A 154 13.96 -8.01 -10.19
CA ARG A 154 14.89 -7.03 -9.66
C ARG A 154 14.24 -5.65 -9.53
N HIS A 155 12.90 -5.54 -9.55
CA HIS A 155 12.23 -4.24 -9.56
C HIS A 155 12.63 -3.39 -8.36
N TRP A 156 12.92 -2.12 -8.64
CA TRP A 156 13.33 -1.14 -7.63
C TRP A 156 12.29 -1.01 -6.50
N ALA A 157 10.99 -1.13 -6.82
CA ALA A 157 9.91 -1.02 -5.84
C ALA A 157 9.99 -2.14 -4.78
N LEU A 158 10.28 -3.37 -5.19
CA LEU A 158 10.49 -4.50 -4.26
C LEU A 158 11.67 -4.25 -3.32
N ARG A 159 12.75 -3.64 -3.82
CA ARG A 159 13.91 -3.26 -3.00
C ARG A 159 13.54 -2.18 -1.99
N MET A 160 12.81 -1.15 -2.43
CA MET A 160 12.34 -0.08 -1.56
C MET A 160 11.50 -0.60 -0.39
N ILE A 161 10.67 -1.63 -0.58
CA ILE A 161 9.94 -2.25 0.54
C ILE A 161 10.90 -2.84 1.57
N TYR A 162 11.96 -3.53 1.15
CA TYR A 162 12.96 -4.06 2.09
C TYR A 162 13.72 -2.95 2.81
N VAL A 163 14.02 -1.82 2.15
CA VAL A 163 14.60 -0.65 2.82
C VAL A 163 13.63 -0.12 3.89
N GLN A 164 12.36 0.08 3.52
CA GLN A 164 11.34 0.59 4.44
C GLN A 164 11.15 -0.35 5.64
N LEU A 165 11.06 -1.66 5.42
CA LEU A 165 10.95 -2.65 6.49
C LEU A 165 12.21 -2.79 7.36
N ALA A 166 13.36 -2.28 6.93
CA ALA A 166 14.60 -2.32 7.70
C ALA A 166 14.83 -1.04 8.53
N LEU A 167 14.12 0.05 8.22
CA LEU A 167 14.24 1.33 8.91
C LEU A 167 13.21 1.53 10.03
N VAL A 168 12.22 0.62 10.11
CA VAL A 168 11.10 0.64 11.05
C VAL A 168 11.31 -0.48 12.06
#